data_AF-A0A924LN13-F1
#
_entry.id   AF-A0A924LN13-F1
#
_cell.length_a   1.000
_cell.length_b   1.000
_cell.length_c   1.000
_cell.angle_alpha   90.00
_cell.angle_beta   90.00
_cell.angle_gamma   90.00
#
_symmetry.space_group_name_H-M   'P 1'
#
loop_
_entity.id
_entity.type
_entity.pdbx_description
1 polymer ?
#
loop_
_entity_poly.entity_id
_entity_poly.type
_entity_poly.pdbx_seq_one_letter_code
_entity_poly.pdbx_strand_id
1 'polypeptide(L)'
;MADYAVQTDRLREVAAMLCDAADATRDVAEHPGVVRGRAHCGGDAELTRQAELFADRWHEGLRLMAAQTRRTADALRLAAEVYEQADRLAGPAAR
;
A
#
# COMPACT_ATOMS: atom_id res chain seq x y z
N MET A 1 22.09 -21.16 5.50
CA MET A 1 21.73 -21.12 4.06
C MET A 1 20.23 -21.28 3.82
N ALA A 2 19.54 -22.28 4.37
CA ALA A 2 18.07 -22.40 4.20
C ALA A 2 17.29 -21.20 4.75
N ASP A 3 17.81 -20.55 5.79
CA ASP A 3 17.12 -19.44 6.48
C ASP A 3 17.06 -18.14 5.64
N TYR A 4 18.11 -17.81 4.87
CA TYR A 4 18.15 -16.58 4.06
C TYR A 4 17.30 -16.65 2.80
N ALA A 5 17.24 -17.80 2.13
CA ALA A 5 16.34 -18.01 1.00
C ALA A 5 14.87 -17.93 1.44
N VAL A 6 14.53 -18.59 2.55
CA VAL A 6 13.18 -18.52 3.15
C VAL A 6 12.82 -17.09 3.57
N GLN A 7 13.77 -16.33 4.13
CA GLN A 7 13.55 -14.92 4.47
C GLN A 7 13.38 -14.04 3.23
N THR A 8 14.13 -14.29 2.15
CA THR A 8 14.02 -13.54 0.89
C THR A 8 12.68 -13.77 0.20
N ASP A 9 12.21 -15.02 0.14
CA ASP A 9 10.90 -15.33 -0.43
C ASP A 9 9.77 -14.73 0.42
N ARG A 10 9.92 -14.72 1.75
CA ARG A 10 8.96 -14.06 2.64
C ARG A 10 8.89 -12.55 2.42
N LEU A 11 10.02 -11.89 2.18
CA LEU A 11 10.05 -10.45 1.86
C LEU A 11 9.28 -10.16 0.56
N ARG A 12 9.44 -11.01 -0.47
CA ARG A 12 8.71 -10.88 -1.75
C ARG A 12 7.22 -11.10 -1.58
N GLU A 13 6.84 -12.13 -0.82
CA GLU A 13 5.43 -12.43 -0.54
C GLU A 13 4.75 -11.26 0.18
N VAL A 14 5.36 -10.73 1.24
CA VAL A 14 4.83 -9.57 1.96
C VAL A 14 4.78 -8.34 1.06
N ALA A 15 5.80 -8.11 0.23
CA ALA A 15 5.77 -7.00 -0.72
C ALA A 15 4.63 -7.12 -1.73
N ALA A 16 4.35 -8.31 -2.25
CA ALA A 16 3.22 -8.55 -3.15
C ALA A 16 1.88 -8.26 -2.46
N MET A 17 1.69 -8.76 -1.23
CA MET A 17 0.49 -8.47 -0.43
C MET A 17 0.29 -6.97 -0.19
N LEU A 18 1.37 -6.24 0.08
CA LEU A 18 1.31 -4.78 0.27
C LEU A 18 1.00 -4.04 -1.05
N CYS A 19 1.52 -4.50 -2.19
CA CYS A 19 1.13 -3.96 -3.49
C CYS A 19 -0.37 -4.12 -3.74
N ASP A 20 -0.91 -5.32 -3.54
CA ASP A 20 -2.34 -5.60 -3.71
C ASP A 20 -3.19 -4.73 -2.77
N ALA A 21 -2.77 -4.59 -1.51
CA ALA A 21 -3.45 -3.73 -0.54
C ALA A 21 -3.38 -2.24 -0.94
N ALA A 22 -2.26 -1.77 -1.48
CA ALA A 22 -2.11 -0.40 -1.95
C ALA A 22 -3.00 -0.13 -3.18
N ASP A 23 -3.09 -1.07 -4.10
CA ASP A 23 -3.92 -0.96 -5.31
C ASP A 23 -5.41 -0.99 -4.94
N ALA A 24 -5.84 -1.91 -4.07
CA ALA A 24 -7.21 -1.93 -3.55
C ALA A 24 -7.57 -0.63 -2.80
N THR A 25 -6.64 -0.05 -2.03
CA THR A 25 -6.84 1.23 -1.34
C THR A 25 -6.97 2.39 -2.33
N ARG A 26 -6.18 2.38 -3.41
CA ARG A 26 -6.28 3.37 -4.48
C ARG A 26 -7.62 3.27 -5.21
N ASP A 27 -8.09 2.06 -5.51
CA ASP A 27 -9.38 1.84 -6.14
C ASP A 27 -10.52 2.42 -5.28
N VAL A 28 -10.49 2.20 -3.97
CA VAL A 28 -11.48 2.80 -3.05
C VAL A 28 -11.38 4.32 -3.05
N ALA A 29 -10.17 4.88 -3.10
CA ALA A 29 -9.97 6.32 -3.17
C ALA A 29 -10.62 6.88 -4.45
N GLU A 30 -10.34 6.29 -5.62
CA GLU A 30 -10.81 6.78 -6.93
C GLU A 30 -12.34 6.75 -7.11
N HIS A 31 -13.07 6.03 -6.24
CA HIS A 31 -14.53 5.94 -6.25
C HIS A 31 -15.20 6.60 -5.03
N PRO A 32 -15.07 7.93 -4.81
CA PRO A 32 -15.60 8.62 -3.62
C PRO A 32 -17.13 8.74 -3.58
N GLY A 33 -17.83 8.23 -4.59
CA GLY A 33 -19.23 8.53 -4.89
C GLY A 33 -20.23 8.18 -3.78
N VAL A 34 -19.94 7.21 -2.91
CA VAL A 34 -20.88 6.78 -1.85
C VAL A 34 -21.02 7.83 -0.74
N VAL A 35 -19.92 8.48 -0.35
CA VAL A 35 -19.93 9.48 0.73
C VAL A 35 -20.54 10.78 0.23
N ARG A 36 -20.14 11.24 -0.96
CA ARG A 36 -20.67 12.46 -1.58
C ARG A 36 -22.15 12.32 -1.96
N GLY A 37 -22.56 11.16 -2.48
CA GLY A 37 -23.94 10.94 -2.92
C GLY A 37 -24.98 11.05 -1.82
N ARG A 38 -24.65 10.63 -0.58
CA ARG A 38 -25.60 10.69 0.55
C ARG A 38 -25.78 12.08 1.14
N ALA A 39 -24.78 12.95 0.99
CA ALA A 39 -24.81 14.33 1.49
C ALA A 39 -25.93 15.16 0.83
N HIS A 40 -26.08 15.02 -0.48
CA HIS A 40 -27.01 15.83 -1.28
C HIS A 40 -28.49 15.47 -1.09
N CYS A 41 -28.81 14.34 -0.45
CA CYS A 41 -30.20 13.88 -0.28
C CYS A 41 -30.94 14.57 0.88
N GLY A 42 -30.24 15.23 1.81
CA GLY A 42 -30.83 15.74 3.05
C GLY A 42 -31.35 17.19 3.01
N GLY A 43 -31.04 17.96 1.96
CA GLY A 43 -31.45 19.36 1.80
C GLY A 43 -30.78 20.37 2.77
N ASP A 44 -29.99 19.92 3.74
CA ASP A 44 -29.22 20.75 4.66
C ASP A 44 -27.85 21.11 4.04
N ALA A 45 -27.64 22.41 3.80
CA ALA A 45 -26.42 22.93 3.20
C ALA A 45 -25.18 22.77 4.09
N GLU A 46 -25.33 22.88 5.42
CA GLU A 46 -24.21 22.70 6.34
C GLU A 46 -23.83 21.22 6.43
N LEU A 47 -24.81 20.33 6.50
CA LEU A 47 -24.56 18.89 6.46
C LEU A 47 -23.88 18.48 5.15
N THR A 48 -24.33 19.05 4.03
CA THR A 48 -23.72 18.82 2.71
C THR A 48 -22.24 19.24 2.73
N ARG A 49 -21.94 20.45 3.21
CA ARG A 49 -20.58 20.97 3.31
C ARG A 49 -19.69 20.10 4.20
N GLN A 50 -20.18 19.66 5.36
CA GLN A 50 -19.41 18.80 6.26
C GLN A 50 -19.13 17.43 5.64
N ALA A 51 -20.10 16.86 4.92
CA ALA A 51 -19.92 15.59 4.24
C ALA A 51 -18.93 15.68 3.07
N GLU A 52 -18.91 16.79 2.32
CA GLU A 52 -17.90 17.07 1.29
C GLU A 52 -16.50 17.18 1.91
N LEU A 53 -16.34 17.97 2.97
CA LEU A 53 -15.06 18.11 3.69
C LEU A 53 -14.56 16.78 4.26
N PHE A 54 -15.47 15.97 4.80
CA PHE A 54 -15.14 14.62 5.26
C PHE A 54 -14.71 13.73 4.09
N ALA A 55 -15.45 13.73 2.98
CA ALA A 55 -15.10 12.94 1.80
C ALA A 55 -13.73 13.30 1.24
N ASP A 56 -13.40 14.60 1.19
CA ASP A 56 -12.10 15.08 0.71
C ASP A 56 -10.95 14.63 1.62
N ARG A 57 -11.11 14.79 2.94
CA ARG A 57 -10.11 14.34 3.92
C ARG A 57 -9.92 12.83 3.91
N TRP A 58 -11.04 12.09 3.81
CA TRP A 58 -11.03 10.64 3.71
C TRP A 58 -10.29 10.18 2.45
N HIS A 59 -10.61 10.78 1.30
CA HIS A 59 -9.97 10.48 0.03
C HIS A 59 -8.46 10.75 0.06
N GLU A 60 -8.05 11.90 0.60
CA GLU A 60 -6.63 12.22 0.74
C GLU A 60 -5.92 11.25 1.69
N GLY A 61 -6.56 10.89 2.80
CA GLY A 61 -6.06 9.86 3.73
C GLY A 61 -5.80 8.53 3.03
N LEU A 62 -6.76 8.05 2.23
CA LEU A 62 -6.60 6.82 1.44
C LEU A 62 -5.46 6.92 0.41
N ARG A 63 -5.35 8.05 -0.29
CA ARG A 63 -4.24 8.28 -1.24
C ARG A 63 -2.87 8.22 -0.55
N LEU A 64 -2.73 8.89 0.59
CA LEU A 64 -1.49 8.90 1.37
C LEU A 64 -1.15 7.50 1.91
N MET A 65 -2.15 6.77 2.41
CA MET A 65 -1.99 5.39 2.87
C MET A 65 -1.55 4.47 1.73
N ALA A 66 -2.24 4.50 0.58
CA ALA A 66 -1.87 3.70 -0.59
C ALA A 66 -0.43 4.00 -1.04
N ALA A 67 -0.05 5.29 -1.10
CA ALA A 67 1.31 5.69 -1.48
C ALA A 67 2.36 5.20 -0.49
N GLN A 68 2.09 5.30 0.82
CA GLN A 68 3.01 4.83 1.85
C GLN A 68 3.16 3.30 1.81
N THR A 69 2.06 2.56 1.70
CA THR A 69 2.06 1.10 1.56
C THR A 69 2.86 0.67 0.34
N ARG A 70 2.71 1.36 -0.81
CA ARG A 70 3.48 1.08 -2.02
C ARG A 70 4.98 1.28 -1.80
N ARG A 71 5.38 2.39 -1.16
CA ARG A 71 6.80 2.63 -0.81
C ARG A 71 7.37 1.53 0.07
N THR A 72 6.60 1.04 1.04
CA THR A 72 7.02 -0.07 1.89
C THR A 72 7.18 -1.37 1.09
N ALA A 73 6.25 -1.67 0.18
CA ALA A 73 6.36 -2.83 -0.71
C ALA A 73 7.63 -2.77 -1.57
N ASP A 74 7.92 -1.61 -2.18
CA ASP A 74 9.10 -1.41 -3.00
C ASP A 74 10.40 -1.57 -2.19
N ALA A 75 10.44 -1.07 -0.96
CA ALA A 75 11.59 -1.24 -0.06
C ALA A 75 11.83 -2.71 0.31
N LEU A 76 10.77 -3.50 0.53
CA LEU A 76 10.88 -4.94 0.81
C LEU A 76 11.37 -5.72 -0.41
N ARG A 77 10.92 -5.36 -1.62
CA ARG A 77 11.44 -5.95 -2.87
C ARG A 77 12.93 -5.68 -3.03
N LEU A 78 13.34 -4.42 -2.83
CA LEU A 78 14.75 -4.04 -2.91
C LEU A 78 15.59 -4.79 -1.88
N ALA A 79 15.09 -4.94 -0.65
CA ALA A 79 15.78 -5.73 0.38
C ALA A 79 15.95 -7.19 -0.05
N ALA A 80 14.91 -7.82 -0.61
CA ALA A 80 14.99 -9.18 -1.13
C ALA A 80 16.03 -9.32 -2.26
N GLU A 81 16.08 -8.36 -3.19
CA GLU A 81 17.08 -8.33 -4.27
C GLU A 81 18.52 -8.20 -3.74
N VAL A 82 18.73 -7.34 -2.73
CA VAL A 82 20.03 -7.15 -2.08
C VAL A 82 20.47 -8.43 -1.35
N TYR A 83 19.59 -9.10 -0.62
CA TYR A 83 19.91 -10.36 0.05
C TYR A 83 20.26 -11.47 -0.93
N GLU A 84 19.50 -11.62 -2.03
CA GLU A 84 19.82 -12.59 -3.07
C GLU A 84 21.16 -12.29 -3.75
N GLN A 85 21.48 -11.01 -3.98
CA GLN A 85 22.77 -10.62 -4.53
C GLN A 85 23.91 -10.93 -3.54
N ALA A 86 23.73 -10.65 -2.25
CA ALA A 86 24.71 -10.97 -1.22
C ALA A 86 24.98 -12.48 -1.15
N ASP A 87 23.93 -13.31 -1.19
CA ASP A 87 24.05 -14.78 -1.21
C ASP A 87 24.81 -15.29 -2.45
N ARG A 88 24.56 -14.69 -3.62
CA ARG A 88 25.29 -15.04 -4.86
C ARG A 88 26.77 -14.66 -4.78
N LEU A 89 27.08 -13.48 -4.23
CA LEU A 89 28.46 -12.97 -4.11
C LEU A 89 29.28 -13.69 -3.05
N ALA A 90 28.65 -14.18 -1.97
CA ALA A 90 29.32 -14.95 -0.94
C ALA A 90 29.93 -16.27 -1.48
N GLY A 91 29.39 -16.80 -2.57
CA GLY A 91 29.93 -17.95 -3.31
C GLY A 91 30.07 -19.24 -2.47
N PRO A 92 30.53 -20.36 -3.07
CA PRO A 92 30.78 -21.60 -2.33
C PRO A 92 31.98 -21.54 -1.36
N ALA A 93 32.82 -20.50 -1.45
CA ALA A 93 34.10 -20.39 -0.75
C ALA A 93 33.98 -19.97 0.74
N ALA A 94 32.78 -19.60 1.19
CA ALA A 94 32.47 -19.36 2.61
C ALA A 94 31.89 -20.60 3.32
N ARG A 95 31.95 -21.79 2.70
CA ARG A 95 31.52 -23.07 3.29
C ARG A 95 32.69 -23.83 3.91
#